data_AF-A0A2G6C200-F1
#
_entry.id   AF-A0A2G6C200-F1
#
_cell.length_a   1.000
_cell.length_b   1.000
_cell.length_c   1.000
_cell.angle_alpha   90.00
_cell.angle_beta   90.00
_cell.angle_gamma   90.00
#
_symmetry.space_group_name_H-M   'P 1'
#
loop_
_entity.id
_entity.type
_entity.pdbx_description
1 polymer ?
#
loop_
_entity_poly.entity_id
_entity_poly.type
_entity_poly.pdbx_seq_one_letter_code
_entity_poly.pdbx_strand_id
1 'polypeptide(L)'
;MIKKLGSWLYGAMTISLILCSLVVITPTPAHAACQNRLLTFPTWHRGLTDSNCEVVIKNNPSGGQHTLRDFIYKLALNIVEILLQLVGYVSVGFIIVGGFRYMVAAGSSDRIAGAKKTILNAIIGLIISVVSVAIVNAVAGAF
;
A
#
# COMPACT_ATOMS: atom_id res chain seq x y z
N MET A 1 19.44 -39.27 -12.18
CA MET A 1 18.88 -38.11 -12.93
C MET A 1 18.57 -36.89 -12.06
N ILE A 2 18.18 -37.03 -10.79
CA ILE A 2 17.82 -35.90 -9.88
C ILE A 2 18.96 -34.87 -9.67
N LYS A 3 20.23 -35.29 -9.57
CA LYS A 3 21.36 -34.36 -9.36
C LYS A 3 21.63 -33.42 -10.54
N LYS A 4 21.29 -33.84 -11.77
CA LYS A 4 21.51 -33.04 -12.99
C LYS A 4 20.48 -31.92 -13.14
N LEU A 5 19.29 -32.10 -12.57
CA LEU A 5 18.20 -31.12 -12.56
C LEU A 5 18.47 -29.97 -11.56
N GLY A 6 19.06 -30.27 -10.40
CA GLY A 6 19.46 -29.26 -9.40
C GLY A 6 20.60 -28.34 -9.87
N SER A 7 21.56 -28.87 -10.62
CA SER A 7 22.64 -28.08 -11.21
C SER A 7 22.16 -27.09 -12.28
N TRP A 8 21.10 -27.46 -13.03
CA TRP A 8 20.46 -26.59 -14.02
C TRP A 8 19.63 -25.47 -13.36
N LEU A 9 18.95 -25.77 -12.24
CA LEU A 9 18.18 -24.79 -11.47
C LEU A 9 19.09 -23.74 -10.80
N TYR A 10 20.23 -24.15 -10.27
CA TYR A 10 21.18 -23.21 -9.66
C TYR A 10 21.83 -22.29 -10.71
N GLY A 11 22.16 -22.83 -11.89
CA GLY A 11 22.70 -22.05 -13.01
C GLY A 11 21.70 -21.02 -13.58
N ALA A 12 20.41 -21.40 -13.70
CA ALA A 12 19.36 -20.47 -14.12
C ALA A 12 19.11 -19.36 -13.09
N MET A 13 19.27 -19.66 -11.80
CA MET A 13 19.10 -18.68 -10.72
C MET A 13 20.23 -17.64 -10.68
N THR A 14 21.47 -18.04 -10.98
CA THR A 14 22.63 -17.12 -11.03
C THR A 14 22.63 -16.22 -12.27
N ILE A 15 22.07 -16.68 -13.39
CA ILE A 15 21.98 -15.90 -14.64
C ILE A 15 20.93 -14.77 -14.49
N SER A 16 19.86 -14.99 -13.73
CA SER A 16 18.83 -13.97 -13.44
C SER A 16 19.35 -12.85 -12.52
N LEU A 17 20.25 -13.17 -11.58
CA LEU A 17 20.85 -12.19 -10.66
C LEU A 17 21.84 -11.23 -11.36
N ILE A 18 22.51 -11.68 -12.43
CA ILE A 18 23.48 -10.86 -13.19
C ILE A 18 22.77 -9.92 -14.19
N LEU A 19 21.58 -10.30 -14.67
CA LEU A 19 20.77 -9.47 -15.57
C LEU A 19 20.02 -8.33 -14.86
N CYS A 20 19.90 -8.36 -13.53
CA CYS A 20 19.29 -7.29 -12.74
C CYS A 20 20.28 -6.14 -12.41
N SER A 21 21.59 -6.34 -12.65
CA SER A 21 22.64 -5.34 -12.37
C SER A 21 22.72 -4.20 -13.40
N LEU A 22 22.05 -4.35 -14.55
CA LEU A 22 21.97 -3.34 -15.61
C LEU A 22 20.61 -2.62 -15.57
N VAL A 23 20.20 -2.16 -14.39
CA VAL A 23 19.22 -1.07 -14.33
C VAL A 23 19.99 0.22 -14.61
N VAL A 24 19.84 0.73 -15.83
CA VAL A 24 20.24 2.09 -16.17
C VAL A 24 19.39 3.04 -15.32
N ILE A 25 20.02 3.68 -14.34
CA ILE A 25 19.44 4.79 -13.60
C ILE A 25 19.48 5.98 -14.56
N THR A 26 18.43 6.19 -15.35
CA THR A 26 18.25 7.48 -16.03
C THR A 26 17.81 8.49 -14.97
N PRO A 27 18.53 9.61 -14.78
CA PRO A 27 18.02 10.70 -13.96
C PRO A 27 16.83 11.30 -14.70
N THR A 28 15.63 11.13 -14.13
CA THR A 28 14.44 11.82 -14.63
C THR A 28 14.65 13.32 -14.46
N PRO A 29 14.31 14.14 -15.48
CA PRO A 29 14.52 15.56 -15.41
C PRO A 29 13.71 16.15 -14.25
N ALA A 30 14.40 16.83 -13.35
CA ALA A 30 13.84 17.71 -12.35
C ALA A 30 13.23 18.95 -13.03
N HIS A 31 12.11 18.75 -13.72
CA HIS A 31 11.10 19.79 -13.72
C HIS A 31 10.46 19.78 -12.32
N ALA A 32 9.92 20.90 -11.85
CA ALA A 32 9.16 20.99 -10.61
C ALA A 32 7.84 20.19 -10.67
N ALA A 33 7.92 18.90 -10.99
CA ALA A 33 6.83 17.95 -10.92
C ALA A 33 6.69 17.59 -9.44
N CYS A 34 5.68 18.16 -8.81
CA CYS A 34 5.40 17.94 -7.40
C CYS A 34 5.36 16.43 -7.12
N GLN A 35 6.20 15.97 -6.19
CA GLN A 35 6.24 14.56 -5.83
C GLN A 35 4.96 14.19 -5.08
N ASN A 36 4.00 13.64 -5.82
CA ASN A 36 2.73 13.15 -5.30
C ASN A 36 2.86 11.88 -4.44
N ARG A 37 4.08 11.33 -4.31
CA ARG A 37 4.42 10.17 -3.51
C ARG A 37 5.77 10.39 -2.84
N LEU A 38 5.83 10.15 -1.54
CA LEU A 38 7.05 10.14 -0.74
C LEU A 38 7.40 8.68 -0.42
N LEU A 39 8.46 8.15 -1.03
CA LEU A 39 9.03 6.80 -0.79
C LEU A 39 8.12 5.58 -1.02
N THR A 40 6.85 5.75 -1.39
CA THR A 40 5.82 4.77 -1.81
C THR A 40 4.45 5.27 -1.35
N PHE A 41 4.45 6.06 -0.27
CA PHE A 41 3.25 6.59 0.37
C PHE A 41 2.73 7.78 -0.45
N PRO A 42 1.43 7.81 -0.78
CA PRO A 42 0.81 9.00 -1.37
C PRO A 42 0.96 10.18 -0.41
N THR A 43 1.12 11.40 -0.93
CA THR A 43 1.18 12.59 -0.08
C THR A 43 -0.21 13.09 0.25
N TRP A 44 -0.37 13.69 1.44
CA TRP A 44 -1.66 14.23 1.90
C TRP A 44 -2.18 15.39 1.03
N HIS A 45 -1.27 16.12 0.37
CA HIS A 45 -1.59 17.28 -0.49
C HIS A 45 -1.83 16.89 -1.96
N ARG A 46 -1.89 15.59 -2.28
CA ARG A 46 -2.07 15.10 -3.65
C ARG A 46 -3.39 15.58 -4.24
N GLY A 47 -3.31 16.34 -5.34
CA GLY A 47 -4.48 16.91 -6.03
C GLY A 47 -4.93 18.28 -5.53
N LEU A 48 -4.14 18.94 -4.67
CA LEU A 48 -4.39 20.27 -4.09
C LEU A 48 -3.34 21.32 -4.48
N THR A 49 -2.49 20.99 -5.47
CA THR A 49 -1.28 21.75 -5.80
C THR A 49 -1.34 22.25 -7.25
N ASP A 50 -0.83 23.45 -7.53
CA ASP A 50 -0.70 24.00 -8.90
C ASP A 50 0.65 23.64 -9.57
N SER A 51 0.94 24.21 -10.75
CA SER A 51 2.19 24.03 -11.50
C SER A 51 3.49 24.48 -10.80
N ASN A 52 3.40 25.30 -9.75
CA ASN A 52 4.51 25.83 -8.94
C ASN A 52 4.65 25.11 -7.58
N CYS A 53 3.97 23.99 -7.37
CA CYS A 53 4.05 23.17 -6.16
C CYS A 53 3.60 23.85 -4.85
N GLU A 54 2.72 24.84 -4.93
CA GLU A 54 2.10 25.49 -3.76
C GLU A 54 0.72 24.89 -3.45
N VAL A 55 0.41 24.66 -2.17
CA VAL A 55 -0.91 24.19 -1.72
C VAL A 55 -1.88 25.36 -1.77
N VAL A 56 -2.69 25.42 -2.83
CA VAL A 56 -3.66 26.50 -3.04
C VAL A 56 -5.07 26.05 -2.69
N ILE A 57 -5.71 26.80 -1.78
CA ILE A 57 -7.15 26.68 -1.55
C ILE A 57 -7.85 27.45 -2.67
N LYS A 58 -8.42 26.73 -3.65
CA LYS A 58 -9.14 27.34 -4.78
C LYS A 58 -10.43 28.01 -4.29
N ASN A 59 -10.36 29.29 -3.95
CA ASN A 59 -11.52 30.16 -3.76
C ASN A 59 -11.63 31.06 -5.01
N ASN A 60 -12.22 30.58 -6.11
CA ASN A 60 -12.37 31.39 -7.32
C ASN A 60 -13.86 31.53 -7.69
N PRO A 61 -14.37 32.75 -7.97
CA PRO A 61 -15.80 33.02 -8.15
C PRO A 61 -16.31 32.72 -9.56
N SER A 62 -15.63 31.92 -10.37
CA SER A 62 -16.10 31.58 -11.74
C SER A 62 -15.63 30.19 -12.15
N GLY A 63 -16.55 29.22 -12.10
CA GLY A 63 -16.34 27.85 -12.58
C GLY A 63 -16.49 26.77 -11.51
N GLY A 64 -17.69 26.64 -10.94
CA GLY A 64 -18.08 25.54 -10.05
C GLY A 64 -17.53 25.68 -8.63
N GLN A 65 -18.40 26.05 -7.69
CA GLN A 65 -18.04 26.22 -6.28
C GLN A 65 -17.58 24.89 -5.66
N HIS A 66 -16.27 24.62 -5.71
CA HIS A 66 -15.66 23.60 -4.87
C HIS A 66 -15.45 24.20 -3.48
N THR A 67 -16.51 24.10 -2.68
CA THR A 67 -16.55 24.49 -1.27
C THR A 67 -15.37 23.87 -0.50
N LEU A 68 -15.03 24.48 0.65
CA LEU A 68 -14.12 23.91 1.66
C LEU A 68 -14.37 22.41 1.93
N ARG A 69 -15.61 21.94 1.72
CA ARG A 69 -15.99 20.53 1.81
C ARG A 69 -15.17 19.64 0.88
N ASP A 70 -14.99 20.00 -0.39
CA ASP A 70 -14.24 19.17 -1.36
C ASP A 70 -12.75 19.12 -1.05
N PHE A 71 -12.19 20.21 -0.53
CA PHE A 71 -10.83 20.23 0.00
C PHE A 71 -10.69 19.24 1.16
N ILE A 72 -11.61 19.31 2.14
CA ILE A 72 -11.62 18.41 3.31
C ILE A 72 -11.81 16.95 2.88
N TYR A 73 -12.71 16.66 1.94
CA TYR A 73 -12.95 15.30 1.46
C TYR A 73 -11.72 14.75 0.70
N LYS A 74 -11.12 15.52 -0.21
CA LYS A 74 -9.89 15.09 -0.90
C LYS A 74 -8.73 14.87 0.07
N LEU A 75 -8.59 15.73 1.07
CA LEU A 75 -7.62 15.57 2.13
C LEU A 75 -7.87 14.26 2.91
N ALA A 76 -9.11 14.03 3.34
CA ALA A 76 -9.49 12.83 4.08
C ALA A 76 -9.25 11.55 3.28
N LEU A 77 -9.61 11.53 1.99
CA LEU A 77 -9.39 10.38 1.11
C LEU A 77 -7.91 10.05 0.95
N ASN A 78 -7.06 11.05 0.72
CA ASN A 78 -5.62 10.83 0.61
C ASN A 78 -5.03 10.32 1.94
N ILE A 79 -5.46 10.85 3.08
CA ILE A 79 -5.01 10.36 4.40
C ILE A 79 -5.43 8.91 4.61
N VAL A 80 -6.69 8.57 4.30
CA VAL A 80 -7.18 7.19 4.39
C VAL A 80 -6.37 6.25 3.48
N GLU A 81 -6.00 6.68 2.27
CA GLU A 81 -5.13 5.92 1.36
C GLU A 81 -3.76 5.58 2.00
N ILE A 82 -3.15 6.56 2.69
CA ILE A 82 -1.88 6.35 3.44
C ILE A 82 -2.09 5.34 4.58
N LEU A 83 -3.18 5.49 5.35
CA LEU A 83 -3.48 4.59 6.46
C LEU A 83 -3.77 3.16 5.97
N LEU A 84 -4.47 2.99 4.85
CA LEU A 84 -4.72 1.68 4.26
C LEU A 84 -3.43 0.99 3.84
N GLN A 85 -2.48 1.74 3.28
CA GLN A 85 -1.19 1.19 2.90
C GLN A 85 -0.40 0.73 4.15
N LEU A 86 -0.44 1.52 5.23
CA LEU A 86 0.14 1.16 6.52
C LEU A 86 -0.52 -0.11 7.11
N VAL A 87 -1.86 -0.17 7.12
CA VAL A 87 -2.63 -1.33 7.58
C VAL A 87 -2.32 -2.57 6.75
N GLY A 88 -2.14 -2.42 5.44
CA GLY A 88 -1.71 -3.50 4.55
C GLY A 88 -0.38 -4.10 4.98
N TYR A 89 0.64 -3.26 5.21
CA TYR A 89 1.95 -3.73 5.69
C TYR A 89 1.87 -4.41 7.07
N VAL A 90 1.12 -3.82 8.00
CA VAL A 90 0.95 -4.37 9.35
C VAL A 90 0.19 -5.70 9.33
N SER A 91 -0.87 -5.80 8.53
CA SER A 91 -1.66 -7.03 8.35
C SER A 91 -0.82 -8.18 7.84
N VAL A 92 0.02 -7.92 6.82
CA VAL A 92 0.97 -8.92 6.30
C VAL A 92 1.94 -9.37 7.39
N GLY A 93 2.45 -8.45 8.21
CA GLY A 93 3.30 -8.78 9.35
C GLY A 93 2.63 -9.73 10.35
N PHE A 94 1.37 -9.46 10.73
CA PHE A 94 0.61 -10.33 11.64
C PHE A 94 0.31 -11.70 11.04
N ILE A 95 0.01 -11.77 9.74
CA ILE A 95 -0.20 -13.05 9.04
C ILE A 95 1.08 -13.89 9.06
N ILE A 96 2.25 -13.27 8.82
CA ILE A 96 3.54 -13.95 8.86
C ILE A 96 3.81 -14.51 10.26
N VAL A 97 3.67 -13.69 11.31
CA VAL A 97 3.90 -14.13 12.71
C VAL A 97 2.92 -15.23 13.13
N GLY A 98 1.64 -15.10 12.77
CA GLY A 98 0.62 -16.13 13.01
C GLY A 98 0.90 -17.43 12.26
N GLY A 99 1.37 -17.33 11.01
CA GLY A 99 1.75 -18.46 10.16
C GLY A 99 2.97 -19.20 10.69
N PHE A 100 4.01 -18.50 11.12
CA PHE A 100 5.18 -19.12 11.77
C PHE A 100 4.79 -19.84 13.06
N ARG A 101 3.94 -19.23 13.90
CA ARG A 101 3.41 -19.88 15.10
C ARG A 101 2.57 -21.13 14.79
N TYR A 102 1.83 -21.11 13.68
CA TYR A 102 1.07 -22.27 13.22
C TYR A 102 1.98 -23.43 12.80
N MET A 103 3.04 -23.16 12.03
CA MET A 103 3.98 -24.19 11.58
C MET A 103 4.77 -24.83 12.72
N VAL A 104 5.14 -24.06 13.75
CA VAL A 104 5.95 -24.53 14.89
C VAL A 104 5.10 -25.22 15.97
N ALA A 105 3.75 -25.13 15.93
CA ALA A 105 2.86 -25.64 16.97
C ALA A 105 2.82 -27.19 17.11
N ALA A 106 3.44 -27.92 16.16
CA ALA A 106 3.80 -29.35 16.20
C ALA A 106 3.03 -30.25 17.19
N GLY A 107 1.69 -30.30 17.07
CA GLY A 107 0.85 -31.26 17.80
C GLY A 107 0.13 -30.73 19.05
N SER A 108 0.41 -29.51 19.52
CA SER A 108 -0.38 -28.90 20.61
C SER A 108 -1.61 -28.18 20.05
N SER A 109 -2.79 -28.76 20.27
CA SER A 109 -4.09 -28.22 19.79
C SER A 109 -4.33 -26.79 20.26
N ASP A 110 -3.91 -26.45 21.48
CA ASP A 110 -4.02 -25.11 22.06
C ASP A 110 -3.22 -24.05 21.28
N ARG A 111 -1.96 -24.35 20.93
CA ARG A 111 -1.12 -23.42 20.16
C ARG A 111 -1.62 -23.26 18.72
N ILE A 112 -2.15 -24.33 18.13
CA ILE A 112 -2.78 -24.30 16.81
C ILE A 112 -4.03 -23.41 16.83
N ALA A 113 -4.87 -23.51 17.86
CA ALA A 113 -6.07 -22.68 18.01
C ALA A 113 -5.71 -21.20 18.19
N GLY A 114 -4.70 -20.89 19.01
CA GLY A 114 -4.20 -19.52 19.20
C GLY A 114 -3.62 -18.90 17.92
N ALA A 115 -2.86 -19.69 17.14
CA ALA A 115 -2.32 -19.23 15.87
C ALA A 115 -3.42 -18.94 14.84
N LYS A 116 -4.42 -19.83 14.71
CA LYS A 116 -5.58 -19.62 13.84
C LYS A 116 -6.37 -18.36 14.22
N LYS A 117 -6.61 -18.14 15.52
CA LYS A 117 -7.30 -16.93 16.01
C LYS A 117 -6.55 -15.65 15.64
N THR A 118 -5.22 -15.68 15.73
CA THR A 118 -4.37 -14.53 15.34
C THR A 118 -4.51 -14.21 13.85
N ILE A 119 -4.46 -15.24 12.99
CA ILE A 119 -4.62 -15.08 11.54
C ILE A 119 -6.03 -14.57 11.20
N LEU A 120 -7.07 -15.15 11.80
CA LEU A 120 -8.45 -14.72 11.58
C LEU A 120 -8.67 -13.26 11.99
N ASN A 121 -8.15 -12.84 13.14
CA ASN A 121 -8.25 -11.46 13.59
C ASN A 121 -7.54 -10.49 12.64
N ALA A 122 -6.37 -10.86 12.11
CA ALA A 122 -5.65 -10.06 11.12
C ALA A 122 -6.44 -9.93 9.80
N ILE A 123 -7.05 -11.01 9.33
CA ILE A 123 -7.88 -11.01 8.12
C ILE A 123 -9.13 -10.15 8.31
N ILE A 124 -9.81 -10.24 9.46
CA ILE A 124 -11.00 -9.43 9.75
C ILE A 124 -10.65 -7.94 9.74
N GLY A 125 -9.53 -7.55 10.36
CA GLY A 125 -9.06 -6.16 10.33
C GLY A 125 -8.79 -5.65 8.91
N LEU A 126 -8.17 -6.48 8.06
CA LEU A 126 -7.93 -6.15 6.66
C LEU A 126 -9.25 -5.98 5.90
N ILE A 127 -10.21 -6.89 6.06
CA ILE A 127 -11.52 -6.80 5.39
C ILE A 127 -12.25 -5.51 5.80
N ILE A 128 -12.30 -5.20 7.09
CA ILE A 128 -12.95 -3.97 7.58
C ILE A 128 -12.29 -2.73 6.96
N SER A 129 -10.96 -2.72 6.84
CA SER A 129 -10.25 -1.59 6.21
C SER A 129 -10.64 -1.38 4.75
N VAL A 130 -10.75 -2.46 3.96
CA VAL A 130 -11.17 -2.39 2.54
C VAL A 130 -12.61 -1.92 2.41
N VAL A 131 -13.51 -2.45 3.26
CA VAL A 131 -14.93 -2.06 3.25
C VAL A 131 -15.11 -0.59 3.64
N SER A 132 -14.30 -0.06 4.56
CA SER A 132 -14.34 1.35 4.96
C SER A 132 -14.18 2.31 3.77
N VAL A 133 -13.29 1.99 2.84
CA VAL A 133 -13.04 2.83 1.63
C VAL A 133 -14.27 2.90 0.75
N ALA A 134 -14.93 1.76 0.55
CA ALA A 134 -16.15 1.69 -0.26
C ALA A 134 -17.26 2.56 0.34
N ILE A 135 -17.38 2.58 1.68
CA ILE A 135 -18.35 3.42 2.39
C ILE A 135 -18.01 4.91 2.21
N VAL A 136 -16.75 5.30 2.40
CA VAL A 136 -16.33 6.71 2.24
C VAL A 136 -16.57 7.19 0.82
N ASN A 137 -16.25 6.36 -0.19
CA ASN A 137 -16.49 6.68 -1.59
C ASN A 137 -17.98 6.74 -1.93
N ALA A 138 -18.81 5.85 -1.35
CA ALA A 138 -20.26 5.88 -1.53
C ALA A 138 -20.88 7.17 -0.96
N VAL A 139 -20.40 7.63 0.21
CA VAL A 139 -20.82 8.92 0.78
C VAL A 139 -20.31 10.08 -0.07
N ALA A 140 -19.09 10.00 -0.61
CA ALA A 140 -18.51 11.05 -1.45
C ALA A 140 -19.16 11.19 -2.83
N GLY A 141 -19.65 10.09 -3.42
CA GLY A 141 -20.35 10.11 -4.71
C GLY A 141 -21.87 10.33 -4.61
N ALA A 142 -22.44 10.31 -3.41
CA ALA A 142 -23.87 10.54 -3.17
C ALA A 142 -24.26 12.03 -3.10
N PHE A 143 -23.29 12.95 -3.18
CA PHE A 143 -23.50 14.41 -3.13
C PHE A 143 -22.84 15.12 -4.32
#